data_AF-A0A523MY99-F1
#
_entry.id   AF-A0A523MY99-F1
#
_cell.length_a   1.000
_cell.length_b   1.000
_cell.length_c   1.000
_cell.angle_alpha   90.00
_cell.angle_beta   90.00
_cell.angle_gamma   90.00
#
_symmetry.space_group_name_H-M   'P 1'
#
loop_
_entity.id
_entity.type
_entity.pdbx_description
1 polymer ?
#
loop_
_entity_poly.entity_id
_entity_poly.type
_entity_poly.pdbx_seq_one_letter_code
_entity_poly.pdbx_strand_id
1 'polypeptide(L)'
;MTPLLPYFLVYLSGILAALPASQNFLFPYFLSLATAVTGALLFTQSRPKRFVKAMVLVLLFPLGFSAPGWQDRLRPEHHIWNHLQGGQRAVVVGWLEETPAVFKDKVRYRVRLEQIAYTGSPITVTGTARITHHKDL
;
A
#
# COMPACT_ATOMS: atom_id res chain seq x y z
N MET A 1 3.49 -12.51 31.43
CA MET A 1 3.55 -12.01 30.04
C MET A 1 2.68 -10.76 29.93
N THR A 2 3.19 -9.67 29.36
CA THR A 2 2.39 -8.46 29.12
C THR A 2 1.42 -8.75 27.97
N PRO A 3 0.11 -8.47 28.09
CA PRO A 3 -0.80 -8.70 26.97
C PRO A 3 -0.41 -7.80 25.80
N LEU A 4 -0.10 -8.40 24.65
CA LEU A 4 0.23 -7.71 23.40
C LEU A 4 -1.00 -7.08 22.75
N LEU A 5 -2.18 -7.63 23.04
CA LEU A 5 -3.47 -7.23 22.49
C LEU A 5 -3.76 -5.71 22.57
N PRO A 6 -3.62 -5.01 23.71
CA PRO A 6 -3.86 -3.57 23.79
C PRO A 6 -2.96 -2.74 22.86
N TYR A 7 -1.70 -3.15 22.67
CA TYR A 7 -0.77 -2.48 21.77
C TYR A 7 -1.16 -2.69 20.30
N PHE A 8 -1.51 -3.94 19.96
CA PHE A 8 -1.99 -4.28 18.62
C PHE A 8 -3.25 -3.49 18.26
N LEU A 9 -4.21 -3.39 19.18
CA LEU A 9 -5.47 -2.67 18.94
C LEU A 9 -5.25 -1.18 18.73
N VAL A 10 -4.34 -0.54 19.47
CA VAL A 10 -4.03 0.88 19.26
C VAL A 10 -3.25 1.11 17.98
N TYR A 11 -2.32 0.23 17.63
CA TYR A 11 -1.66 0.30 16.32
C TYR A 11 -2.66 0.14 15.16
N LEU A 12 -3.56 -0.85 15.26
CA LEU A 12 -4.62 -1.09 14.29
C LEU A 12 -5.58 0.09 14.19
N SER A 13 -5.91 0.75 15.31
CA SER A 13 -6.76 1.94 15.30
C SER A 13 -6.16 3.07 14.47
N GLY A 14 -4.84 3.25 14.52
CA GLY A 14 -4.12 4.20 13.67
C GLY A 14 -4.24 3.83 12.19
N ILE A 15 -3.99 2.56 11.83
CA ILE A 15 -4.12 2.07 10.45
C ILE A 15 -5.55 2.33 9.93
N LEU A 16 -6.55 1.97 10.72
CA LEU A 16 -7.95 2.15 10.36
C LEU A 16 -8.29 3.62 10.14
N ALA A 17 -7.80 4.54 10.97
CA ALA A 17 -8.02 5.97 10.80
C ALA A 17 -7.39 6.53 9.51
N ALA A 18 -6.30 5.95 9.03
CA ALA A 18 -5.61 6.39 7.82
C ALA A 18 -6.23 5.87 6.52
N LEU A 19 -7.08 4.83 6.58
CA LEU A 19 -7.75 4.31 5.41
C LEU A 19 -8.92 5.23 5.00
N PRO A 20 -9.04 5.62 3.71
CA PRO A 20 -10.18 6.41 3.22
C PRO A 20 -11.53 5.74 3.49
N ALA A 21 -11.55 4.40 3.47
CA ALA A 21 -12.74 3.61 3.77
C ALA A 21 -13.31 3.85 5.19
N SER A 22 -12.49 4.34 6.13
CA SER A 22 -12.96 4.66 7.49
C SER A 22 -13.92 5.84 7.55
N GLN A 23 -13.89 6.72 6.56
CA GLN A 23 -14.82 7.84 6.40
C GLN A 23 -16.17 7.39 5.83
N ASN A 24 -16.19 6.26 5.13
CA ASN A 24 -17.35 5.73 4.40
C ASN A 24 -18.15 4.69 5.19
N PHE A 25 -17.79 4.45 6.45
CA PHE A 25 -18.54 3.53 7.32
C PHE A 25 -19.82 4.21 7.85
N LEU A 26 -20.77 3.40 8.37
CA LEU A 26 -22.04 3.90 8.95
C LEU A 26 -21.85 5.07 9.94
N PHE A 27 -20.72 5.07 10.65
CA PHE A 27 -20.24 6.20 11.46
C PHE A 27 -18.78 6.47 11.11
N PRO A 28 -18.42 7.70 10.67
CA PRO A 28 -17.05 8.05 10.34
C PRO A 28 -16.10 7.76 11.50
N TYR A 29 -14.99 7.09 11.21
CA TYR A 29 -13.93 6.74 12.18
C TYR A 29 -14.34 5.86 13.36
N PHE A 30 -15.60 5.38 13.42
CA PHE A 30 -16.09 4.62 14.56
C PHE A 30 -15.28 3.35 14.82
N LEU A 31 -14.88 2.63 13.77
CA LEU A 31 -14.08 1.41 13.93
C LEU A 31 -12.68 1.70 14.50
N SER A 32 -12.06 2.81 14.10
CA SER A 32 -10.80 3.27 14.67
C SER A 32 -10.99 3.66 16.15
N LEU A 33 -12.04 4.41 16.46
CA LEU A 33 -12.35 4.81 17.83
C LEU A 33 -12.62 3.60 18.73
N ALA A 34 -13.44 2.65 18.27
CA ALA A 34 -13.79 1.45 19.01
C ALA A 34 -12.56 0.59 19.34
N THR A 35 -11.63 0.43 18.38
CA THR A 35 -10.38 -0.30 18.59
C THR A 35 -9.42 0.43 19.54
N ALA A 36 -9.32 1.76 19.44
CA ALA A 36 -8.52 2.57 20.36
C ALA A 36 -9.06 2.50 21.81
N VAL A 37 -10.37 2.66 21.99
CA VAL A 37 -11.04 2.58 23.29
C VAL A 37 -10.89 1.19 23.89
N THR A 38 -11.07 0.13 23.10
CA THR A 38 -10.90 -1.25 23.57
C THR A 38 -9.46 -1.51 24.00
N GLY A 39 -8.48 -1.04 23.22
CA GLY A 39 -7.07 -1.14 23.59
C GLY A 39 -6.73 -0.40 24.89
N ALA A 40 -7.29 0.80 25.08
CA ALA A 40 -7.13 1.59 26.30
C ALA A 40 -7.84 0.98 27.52
N LEU A 41 -9.01 0.38 27.35
CA LEU A 41 -9.73 -0.29 28.44
C LEU A 41 -8.98 -1.53 28.94
N LEU A 42 -8.50 -2.38 28.02
CA LEU A 42 -7.67 -3.54 28.34
C LEU A 42 -6.36 -3.16 29.03
N PHE A 43 -5.88 -1.94 28.82
CA PHE A 43 -4.69 -1.40 29.44
C PHE A 43 -4.89 -1.03 30.93
N THR A 44 -6.06 -0.52 31.32
CA THR A 44 -6.34 -0.07 32.70
C THR A 44 -6.27 -1.19 33.75
N GLN A 45 -6.44 -2.45 33.31
CA GLN A 45 -6.42 -3.64 34.15
C GLN A 45 -5.00 -4.07 34.60
N SER A 46 -3.92 -3.46 34.07
CA SER A 46 -2.52 -3.81 34.38
C SER A 46 -1.88 -2.82 35.39
N ARG A 47 -1.36 -3.29 36.53
CA ARG A 47 -0.90 -2.40 37.63
C ARG A 47 0.60 -2.02 37.71
N PRO A 48 1.61 -2.71 37.16
CA PRO A 48 2.96 -2.12 37.11
C PRO A 48 3.28 -1.47 35.75
N LYS A 49 4.01 -0.35 35.81
CA LYS A 49 4.59 0.44 34.69
C LYS A 49 3.57 1.14 33.76
N ARG A 50 2.49 1.70 34.31
CA ARG A 50 1.47 2.43 33.52
C ARG A 50 2.05 3.54 32.64
N PHE A 51 3.01 4.31 33.14
CA PHE A 51 3.61 5.41 32.39
C PHE A 51 4.31 4.96 31.09
N VAL A 52 5.23 4.00 31.18
CA VAL A 52 5.98 3.47 30.01
C VAL A 52 5.02 2.90 28.98
N LYS A 53 4.03 2.14 29.43
CA LYS A 53 3.07 1.51 28.54
C LYS A 53 2.10 2.51 27.90
N ALA A 54 1.74 3.58 28.62
CA ALA A 54 0.95 4.69 28.08
C ALA A 54 1.74 5.46 27.01
N MET A 55 3.04 5.72 27.22
CA MET A 55 3.90 6.29 26.17
C MET A 55 3.93 5.42 24.92
N VAL A 56 4.10 4.10 25.08
CA VAL A 56 4.09 3.17 23.94
C VAL A 56 2.74 3.20 23.20
N LEU A 57 1.60 3.23 23.92
CA LEU A 57 0.28 3.36 23.31
C LEU A 57 0.11 4.67 22.52
N VAL A 58 0.52 5.79 23.12
CA VAL A 58 0.48 7.11 22.46
C VAL A 58 1.35 7.15 21.21
N LEU A 59 2.47 6.41 21.19
CA LEU A 59 3.37 6.36 20.04
C LEU A 59 2.87 5.40 18.93
N LEU A 60 2.14 4.34 19.30
CA LEU A 60 1.64 3.35 18.34
C LEU A 60 0.52 3.88 17.46
N PHE A 61 -0.31 4.79 17.96
CA PHE A 61 -1.38 5.41 17.16
C PHE A 61 -0.83 6.21 15.95
N PRO A 62 0.07 7.20 16.10
CA PRO A 62 0.64 7.94 14.97
C PRO A 62 1.51 7.06 14.08
N LEU A 63 2.18 6.03 14.63
CA LEU A 63 2.86 5.03 13.81
C LEU A 63 1.89 4.22 12.94
N GLY A 64 0.77 3.77 13.52
CA GLY A 64 -0.29 3.09 12.78
C GLY A 64 -0.93 3.99 11.73
N PHE A 65 -1.20 5.25 12.07
CA PHE A 65 -1.78 6.23 11.14
C PHE A 65 -0.85 6.57 9.98
N SER A 66 0.45 6.64 10.25
CA SER A 66 1.42 6.91 9.18
C SER A 66 1.73 5.69 8.33
N ALA A 67 1.52 4.46 8.80
CA ALA A 67 1.93 3.24 8.11
C ALA A 67 1.30 3.01 6.72
N PRO A 68 -0.01 3.23 6.51
CA PRO A 68 -0.60 3.10 5.17
C PRO A 68 0.00 4.09 4.19
N GLY A 69 0.36 3.61 2.99
CA GLY A 69 0.92 4.45 1.93
C GLY A 69 2.42 4.74 2.05
N TRP A 70 3.15 4.16 3.01
CA TRP A 70 4.63 4.24 3.01
C TRP A 70 5.23 3.68 1.72
N GLN A 71 4.68 2.61 1.18
CA GLN A 71 5.11 2.06 -0.10
C GLN A 71 4.90 3.02 -1.28
N ASP A 72 3.87 3.87 -1.23
CA ASP A 72 3.65 4.89 -2.26
C ASP A 72 4.55 6.11 -2.04
N ARG A 73 4.82 6.51 -0.79
CA ARG A 73 5.72 7.64 -0.45
C ARG A 73 7.20 7.33 -0.70
N LEU A 74 7.61 6.09 -0.50
CA LEU A 74 8.99 5.61 -0.76
C LEU A 74 9.18 5.18 -2.22
N ARG A 75 8.12 5.24 -3.04
CA ARG A 75 8.21 4.91 -4.46
C ARG A 75 9.02 5.98 -5.20
N PRO A 76 10.02 5.59 -6.01
CA PRO A 76 10.74 6.56 -6.84
C PRO A 76 9.78 7.34 -7.74
N GLU A 77 10.03 8.64 -7.95
CA GLU A 77 9.18 9.49 -8.80
C GLU A 77 9.05 8.95 -10.23
N HIS A 78 10.14 8.37 -10.74
CA HIS A 78 10.20 7.73 -12.06
C HIS A 78 9.64 6.31 -12.08
N HIS A 79 8.99 5.82 -11.03
CA HIS A 79 8.43 4.47 -11.08
C HIS A 79 7.21 4.44 -12.02
N ILE A 80 7.18 3.45 -12.93
CA ILE A 80 6.10 3.21 -13.92
C ILE A 80 4.69 3.44 -13.34
N TRP A 81 4.39 2.94 -12.14
CA TRP A 81 3.05 3.05 -11.54
C TRP A 81 2.54 4.49 -11.40
N ASN A 82 3.43 5.47 -11.26
CA ASN A 82 3.06 6.88 -11.14
C ASN A 82 2.65 7.48 -12.50
N HIS A 83 2.99 6.81 -13.60
CA HIS A 83 2.82 7.28 -14.97
C HIS A 83 1.82 6.40 -15.76
N LEU A 84 1.16 5.43 -15.12
CA LEU A 84 0.19 4.56 -15.78
C LEU A 84 -1.16 5.27 -15.99
N GLN A 85 -1.63 5.31 -17.24
CA GLN A 85 -2.93 5.86 -17.61
C GLN A 85 -3.83 4.73 -18.12
N GLY A 86 -4.88 4.41 -17.36
CA GLY A 86 -5.83 3.35 -17.72
C GLY A 86 -6.63 3.70 -18.97
N GLY A 87 -6.79 2.74 -19.89
CA GLY A 87 -7.61 2.88 -21.10
C GLY A 87 -6.94 3.64 -22.25
N GLN A 88 -5.71 4.15 -22.08
CA GLN A 88 -4.97 4.84 -23.12
C GLN A 88 -3.88 3.95 -23.72
N ARG A 89 -3.74 3.98 -25.05
CA ARG A 89 -2.65 3.26 -25.73
C ARG A 89 -1.32 3.96 -25.44
N ALA A 90 -0.33 3.18 -25.05
CA ALA A 90 1.04 3.65 -24.83
C ALA A 90 2.03 2.92 -25.73
N VAL A 91 3.09 3.61 -26.12
CA VAL A 91 4.32 3.05 -26.67
C VAL A 91 5.30 2.88 -25.51
N VAL A 92 5.85 1.68 -25.37
CA VAL A 92 6.78 1.29 -24.31
C VAL A 92 8.12 0.91 -24.90
N VAL A 93 9.20 1.41 -24.32
CA VAL A 93 10.57 1.03 -24.66
C VAL A 93 11.24 0.43 -23.43
N GLY A 94 11.94 -0.67 -23.63
CA GLY A 94 12.67 -1.38 -22.59
C GLY A 94 13.21 -2.71 -23.09
N TRP A 95 13.83 -3.46 -22.19
CA TRP A 95 14.42 -4.77 -22.51
C TRP A 95 13.64 -5.92 -21.89
N LEU A 96 13.67 -7.07 -22.58
CA LEU A 96 13.11 -8.31 -22.06
C LEU A 96 13.98 -8.79 -20.89
N GLU A 97 13.37 -8.95 -19.73
CA GLU A 97 14.04 -9.48 -18.54
C GLU A 97 14.15 -11.00 -18.61
N GLU A 98 13.19 -11.65 -19.25
CA GLU A 98 13.07 -13.10 -19.38
C GLU A 98 12.59 -13.48 -20.78
N THR A 99 12.86 -14.73 -21.17
CA THR A 99 12.33 -15.32 -22.41
C THR A 99 10.79 -15.27 -22.38
N PRO A 100 10.13 -14.84 -23.48
CA PRO A 100 8.67 -14.76 -23.51
C PRO A 100 7.99 -16.11 -23.28
N ALA A 101 6.98 -16.14 -22.41
CA ALA A 101 6.17 -17.33 -22.19
C ALA A 101 5.10 -17.43 -23.28
N VAL A 102 5.19 -18.46 -24.11
CA VAL A 102 4.26 -18.69 -25.22
C VAL A 102 3.15 -19.65 -24.78
N PHE A 103 1.91 -19.21 -24.93
CA PHE A 103 0.70 -20.01 -24.72
C PHE A 103 -0.02 -20.20 -26.06
N LYS A 104 -1.07 -21.03 -26.06
CA LYS A 104 -1.87 -21.32 -27.26
C LYS A 104 -2.45 -20.03 -27.86
N ASP A 105 -3.07 -19.20 -27.03
CA ASP A 105 -3.86 -18.00 -27.35
C ASP A 105 -3.09 -16.67 -27.19
N LYS A 106 -1.93 -16.68 -26.51
CA LYS A 106 -1.22 -15.44 -26.14
C LYS A 106 0.26 -15.65 -25.93
N VAL A 107 1.01 -14.55 -25.97
CA VAL A 107 2.41 -14.50 -25.57
C VAL A 107 2.56 -13.49 -24.45
N ARG A 108 3.28 -13.87 -23.40
CA ARG A 108 3.52 -13.03 -22.22
C ARG A 108 4.99 -12.62 -22.18
N TYR A 109 5.22 -11.33 -22.14
CA TYR A 109 6.52 -10.70 -22.05
C TYR A 109 6.71 -10.11 -20.66
N ARG A 110 7.90 -10.30 -20.08
CA ARG A 110 8.33 -9.58 -18.88
C ARG A 110 9.36 -8.54 -19.32
N VAL A 111 8.97 -7.28 -19.29
CA VAL A 111 9.75 -6.17 -19.85
C VAL A 111 10.13 -5.22 -18.72
N ARG A 112 11.42 -4.94 -18.58
CA ARG A 112 11.89 -3.85 -17.73
C ARG A 112 11.84 -2.57 -18.53
N LEU A 113 11.00 -1.63 -18.12
CA LEU A 113 10.74 -0.42 -18.89
C LEU A 113 11.80 0.64 -18.62
N GLU A 114 12.16 1.35 -19.67
CA GLU A 114 13.00 2.54 -19.64
C GLU A 114 12.19 3.79 -19.99
N GLN A 115 11.23 3.67 -20.92
CA GLN A 115 10.41 4.78 -21.37
C GLN A 115 8.96 4.38 -21.64
N ILE A 116 8.05 5.32 -21.37
CA ILE A 116 6.61 5.25 -21.70
C ILE A 116 6.20 6.53 -22.44
N ALA A 117 5.41 6.39 -23.51
CA ALA A 117 4.81 7.52 -24.24
C ALA A 117 3.34 7.22 -24.57
N TYR A 118 2.43 8.14 -24.26
CA TYR A 118 1.00 8.00 -24.60
C TYR A 118 0.63 8.83 -25.83
N THR A 119 0.76 10.16 -25.72
CA THR A 119 0.55 11.13 -26.80
C THR A 119 1.55 12.26 -26.61
N GLY A 120 2.66 12.24 -27.36
CA GLY A 120 3.72 13.24 -27.27
C GLY A 120 5.02 12.69 -26.70
N SER A 121 5.70 13.48 -25.87
CA SER A 121 7.07 13.23 -25.44
C SER A 121 7.22 11.98 -24.56
N PRO A 122 8.25 11.16 -24.79
CA PRO A 122 8.53 10.00 -23.95
C PRO A 122 8.95 10.42 -22.54
N ILE A 123 8.46 9.70 -21.54
CA ILE A 123 8.79 9.86 -20.12
C ILE A 123 9.70 8.70 -19.72
N THR A 124 10.84 9.03 -19.13
CA THR A 124 11.74 8.01 -18.55
C THR A 124 11.12 7.41 -17.30
N VAL A 125 11.02 6.08 -17.27
CA VAL A 125 10.40 5.33 -16.19
C VAL A 125 11.27 4.16 -15.74
N THR A 126 10.98 3.63 -14.56
CA THR A 126 11.68 2.50 -13.95
C THR A 126 10.69 1.48 -13.39
N GLY A 127 11.03 0.20 -13.59
CA GLY A 127 10.32 -0.95 -13.05
C GLY A 127 10.06 -2.02 -14.12
N THR A 128 9.28 -3.04 -13.75
CA THR A 128 8.99 -4.18 -14.62
C THR A 128 7.49 -4.25 -14.89
N ALA A 129 7.14 -4.44 -16.16
CA ALA A 129 5.77 -4.67 -16.61
C ALA A 129 5.64 -6.07 -17.24
N ARG A 130 4.47 -6.68 -17.02
CA ARG A 130 4.07 -7.90 -17.72
C ARG A 130 3.12 -7.53 -18.85
N ILE A 131 3.58 -7.66 -20.08
CA ILE A 131 2.82 -7.33 -21.28
C ILE A 131 2.29 -8.63 -21.89
N THR A 132 0.98 -8.71 -22.15
CA THR A 132 0.36 -9.88 -22.78
C THR A 132 -0.13 -9.48 -24.16
N HIS A 133 0.38 -10.17 -25.18
CA HIS A 133 -0.06 -10.05 -26.56
C HIS A 133 -0.98 -11.21 -26.89
N HIS A 134 -2.25 -10.93 -27.17
CA HIS A 134 -3.19 -11.94 -27.62
C HIS A 134 -2.99 -12.18 -29.12
N LYS A 135 -3.03 -13.45 -29.54
CA LYS A 135 -3.03 -13.78 -30.96
C LYS A 135 -4.44 -13.52 -31.47
N ASP A 136 -4.57 -12.73 -32.53
CA ASP A 136 -5.84 -12.60 -33.23
C ASP A 136 -6.23 -13.99 -33.75
N LEU A 137 -7.43 -14.44 -33.39
CA LEU A 137 -8.02 -15.72 -33.79
C LEU A 137 -8.51 -15.66 -35.24
#